data_AF-A0A378NSA1-F1
#
_entry.id   AF-A0A378NSA1-F1
#
_cell.length_a   1.000
_cell.length_b   1.000
_cell.length_c   1.000
_cell.angle_alpha   90.00
_cell.angle_beta   90.00
_cell.angle_gamma   90.00
#
_symmetry.space_group_name_H-M   'P 1'
#
loop_
_entity.id
_entity.type
_entity.pdbx_description
1 polymer ?
#
loop_
_entity_poly.entity_id
_entity_poly.type
_entity_poly.pdbx_seq_one_letter_code
_entity_poly.pdbx_strand_id
1 'polypeptide(L)'
;MKIFRLKLALNIELINLSIKYNTNLPKLVLGKKEGPYIGHYDYLNHVILLDPNKLHGQKEFFNALHHEFRHHWQWTHRHKDYMWWMDHYDELYKELYWFAPIEIDARLFASNKESYNGEVFDILPIEKVEQAYQQGFLMDACKSLADVLAQNY
;
A
#
# COMPACT_ATOMS: atom_id res chain seq x y z
N MET A 1 14.90 -6.94 -20.21
CA MET A 1 14.60 -5.51 -20.53
C MET A 1 15.69 -4.65 -19.92
N LYS A 2 16.29 -3.69 -20.66
CA LYS A 2 17.29 -2.76 -20.07
C LYS A 2 16.62 -1.89 -18.98
N ILE A 3 17.28 -1.69 -17.84
CA ILE A 3 16.72 -0.99 -16.66
C ILE A 3 16.12 0.39 -16.98
N PHE A 4 16.68 1.09 -17.96
CA PHE A 4 16.13 2.36 -18.47
C PHE A 4 14.71 2.21 -19.05
N ARG A 5 14.46 1.19 -19.87
CA ARG A 5 13.14 0.94 -20.47
C ARG A 5 12.10 0.59 -19.41
N LEU A 6 12.51 -0.17 -18.40
CA LEU A 6 11.66 -0.48 -17.25
C LEU A 6 11.30 0.80 -16.49
N LYS A 7 12.30 1.62 -16.15
CA LYS A 7 12.07 2.88 -15.43
C LYS A 7 11.13 3.80 -16.20
N LEU A 8 11.29 3.91 -17.51
CA LEU A 8 10.38 4.70 -18.35
C LEU A 8 8.95 4.16 -18.29
N ALA A 9 8.76 2.85 -18.48
CA ALA A 9 7.44 2.22 -18.43
C ALA A 9 6.74 2.42 -17.07
N LEU A 10 7.48 2.28 -15.97
CA LEU A 10 6.96 2.52 -14.62
C LEU A 10 6.60 3.98 -14.37
N ASN A 11 7.36 4.95 -14.91
CA ASN A 11 7.01 6.37 -14.78
C ASN A 11 5.74 6.72 -15.58
N ILE A 12 5.58 6.16 -16.79
CA ILE A 12 4.35 6.34 -17.58
C ILE A 12 3.15 5.81 -16.81
N GLU A 13 3.28 4.61 -16.24
CA GLU A 13 2.24 4.02 -15.41
C GLU A 13 1.90 4.89 -14.20
N LEU A 14 2.92 5.37 -13.50
CA LEU A 14 2.73 6.22 -12.32
C LEU A 14 2.02 7.54 -12.64
N ILE A 15 2.29 8.12 -13.82
CA ILE A 15 1.57 9.29 -14.33
C ILE A 15 0.10 8.94 -14.59
N ASN A 16 -0.17 7.84 -15.26
CA ASN A 16 -1.54 7.39 -15.56
C ASN A 16 -2.35 7.19 -14.27
N LEU A 17 -1.76 6.53 -13.27
CA LEU A 17 -2.38 6.33 -11.96
C LEU A 17 -2.65 7.66 -11.25
N SER A 18 -1.67 8.57 -11.23
CA SER A 18 -1.82 9.87 -10.55
C SER A 18 -2.95 10.70 -11.17
N ILE A 19 -3.08 10.67 -12.50
CA ILE A 19 -4.19 11.31 -13.22
C ILE A 19 -5.52 10.61 -12.89
N LYS A 20 -5.57 9.28 -13.02
CA LYS A 20 -6.78 8.48 -12.83
C LYS A 20 -7.37 8.63 -11.42
N TYR A 21 -6.51 8.70 -10.40
CA TYR A 21 -6.91 8.75 -9.00
C TYR A 21 -6.75 10.13 -8.35
N ASN A 22 -6.50 11.16 -9.17
CA ASN A 22 -6.43 12.56 -8.74
C ASN A 22 -5.44 12.80 -7.57
N THR A 23 -4.22 12.29 -7.69
CA THR A 23 -3.12 12.57 -6.74
C THR A 23 -2.06 13.44 -7.40
N ASN A 24 -1.22 14.07 -6.59
CA ASN A 24 0.06 14.58 -7.10
C ASN A 24 0.91 13.41 -7.62
N LEU A 25 1.88 13.69 -8.48
CA LEU A 25 2.79 12.66 -9.00
C LEU A 25 3.90 12.39 -7.97
N PRO A 26 3.97 11.19 -7.34
CA PRO A 26 5.09 10.85 -6.48
C PRO A 26 6.35 10.57 -7.32
N LYS A 27 7.53 10.73 -6.70
CA LYS A 27 8.81 10.47 -7.36
C LYS A 27 9.11 8.96 -7.35
N LEU A 28 9.48 8.40 -8.51
CA LEU A 28 9.94 7.01 -8.60
C LEU A 28 11.46 6.89 -8.53
N VAL A 29 11.95 6.07 -7.60
CA VAL A 29 13.37 5.71 -7.45
C VAL A 29 13.53 4.20 -7.60
N LEU A 30 14.45 3.77 -8.47
CA LEU A 30 14.91 2.38 -8.53
C LEU A 30 16.26 2.32 -7.82
N GLY A 31 16.30 1.63 -6.68
CA GLY A 31 17.47 1.62 -5.81
C GLY A 31 17.42 0.50 -4.78
N LYS A 32 18.59 0.12 -4.26
CA LYS A 32 18.70 -0.94 -3.26
C LYS A 32 17.94 -0.56 -1.99
N LYS A 33 17.16 -1.48 -1.43
CA LYS A 33 16.50 -1.34 -0.13
C LYS A 33 17.07 -2.36 0.84
N GLU A 34 17.48 -1.93 2.03
CA GLU A 34 17.83 -2.84 3.12
C GLU A 34 16.57 -3.48 3.72
N GLY A 35 16.67 -4.72 4.20
CA GLY A 35 15.54 -5.47 4.78
C GLY A 35 14.79 -6.35 3.78
N PRO A 36 13.63 -6.94 4.15
CA PRO A 36 12.93 -7.93 3.33
C PRO A 36 12.05 -7.33 2.22
N TYR A 37 11.72 -6.04 2.31
CA TYR A 37 10.72 -5.42 1.44
C TYR A 37 11.25 -5.16 0.03
N ILE A 38 10.38 -5.39 -0.96
CA ILE A 38 10.62 -5.21 -2.40
C ILE A 38 10.30 -3.78 -2.89
N GLY A 39 9.46 -3.07 -2.15
CA GLY A 39 9.03 -1.69 -2.40
C GLY A 39 8.91 -0.90 -1.09
N HIS A 40 8.74 0.42 -1.22
CA HIS A 40 8.32 1.30 -0.12
C HIS A 40 7.87 2.67 -0.63
N TYR A 41 6.75 3.14 -0.09
CA TYR A 41 6.33 4.53 -0.15
C TYR A 41 6.83 5.32 1.07
N ASP A 42 7.74 6.26 0.82
CA ASP A 42 8.16 7.28 1.78
C ASP A 42 7.18 8.44 1.71
N TYR A 43 6.28 8.49 2.68
CA TYR A 43 5.21 9.49 2.74
C TYR A 43 5.69 10.89 3.09
N LEU A 44 6.87 11.04 3.70
CA LEU A 44 7.44 12.35 4.05
C LEU A 44 7.98 13.06 2.81
N ASN A 45 8.59 12.30 1.90
CA ASN A 45 9.19 12.83 0.68
C ASN A 45 8.38 12.57 -0.59
N HIS A 46 7.23 11.88 -0.46
CA HIS A 46 6.41 11.40 -1.58
C HIS A 46 7.20 10.59 -2.61
N VAL A 47 8.01 9.64 -2.13
CA VAL A 47 8.88 8.80 -2.97
C VAL A 47 8.40 7.37 -2.95
N ILE A 48 8.24 6.78 -4.14
CA ILE A 48 8.12 5.33 -4.30
C ILE A 48 9.51 4.77 -4.64
N LEU A 49 10.01 3.88 -3.79
CA LEU A 49 11.28 3.18 -3.97
C LEU A 49 11.01 1.71 -4.30
N LEU A 50 11.55 1.21 -5.41
CA LEU A 50 11.49 -0.21 -5.80
C LEU A 50 12.91 -0.79 -5.92
N ASP A 51 13.13 -1.98 -5.35
CA ASP A 51 14.45 -2.62 -5.34
C ASP A 51 14.64 -3.55 -6.55
N PRO A 52 15.48 -3.17 -7.54
CA PRO A 52 15.69 -3.99 -8.71
C PRO A 52 16.48 -5.28 -8.46
N ASN A 53 17.07 -5.46 -7.28
CA ASN A 53 17.77 -6.70 -6.91
C ASN A 53 16.82 -7.77 -6.37
N LYS A 54 15.62 -7.38 -5.95
CA LYS A 54 14.61 -8.29 -5.35
C LYS A 54 13.38 -8.50 -6.23
N LEU A 55 13.17 -7.65 -7.22
CA LEU A 55 12.08 -7.74 -8.18
C LEU A 55 12.57 -8.35 -9.49
N HIS A 56 11.93 -9.44 -9.91
CA HIS A 56 12.32 -10.21 -11.08
C HIS A 56 11.21 -10.20 -12.13
N GLY A 57 11.40 -9.38 -13.16
CA GLY A 57 10.50 -9.33 -14.32
C GLY A 57 9.44 -8.24 -14.22
N GLN A 58 8.91 -7.86 -15.38
CA GLN A 58 8.08 -6.66 -15.51
C GLN A 58 6.82 -6.70 -14.63
N LYS A 59 6.14 -7.85 -14.55
CA LYS A 59 4.91 -7.99 -13.77
C LYS A 59 5.12 -7.64 -12.29
N GLU A 60 6.21 -8.10 -11.68
CA GLU A 60 6.49 -7.85 -10.27
C GLU A 60 6.74 -6.36 -9.99
N PHE A 61 7.46 -5.68 -10.89
CA PHE A 61 7.68 -4.23 -10.75
C PHE A 61 6.38 -3.43 -10.83
N PHE A 62 5.48 -3.78 -11.75
CA PHE A 62 4.19 -3.09 -11.86
C PHE A 62 3.31 -3.39 -10.64
N ASN A 63 3.27 -4.63 -10.18
CA ASN A 63 2.53 -5.00 -8.96
C ASN A 63 3.05 -4.24 -7.74
N ALA A 64 4.38 -4.15 -7.56
CA ALA A 64 4.98 -3.37 -6.49
C ALA A 64 4.69 -1.87 -6.65
N LEU A 65 4.79 -1.33 -7.88
CA LEU A 65 4.42 0.06 -8.15
C LEU A 65 2.97 0.36 -7.77
N HIS A 66 2.03 -0.51 -8.13
CA HIS A 66 0.61 -0.36 -7.81
C HIS A 66 0.37 -0.39 -6.30
N HIS A 67 1.01 -1.32 -5.59
CA HIS A 67 0.93 -1.43 -4.14
C HIS A 67 1.43 -0.14 -3.45
N GLU A 68 2.64 0.32 -3.79
CA GLU A 68 3.20 1.53 -3.18
C GLU A 68 2.44 2.81 -3.61
N PHE A 69 1.94 2.86 -4.85
CA PHE A 69 1.06 3.94 -5.29
C PHE A 69 -0.24 3.98 -4.47
N ARG A 70 -0.77 2.81 -4.07
CA ARG A 70 -1.98 2.79 -3.24
C ARG A 70 -1.73 3.42 -1.87
N HIS A 71 -0.56 3.24 -1.28
CA HIS A 71 -0.17 3.96 -0.07
C HIS A 71 -0.06 5.47 -0.29
N HIS A 72 0.47 5.91 -1.44
CA HIS A 72 0.44 7.33 -1.82
C HIS A 72 -0.98 7.88 -1.92
N TRP A 73 -1.88 7.13 -2.54
CA TRP A 73 -3.30 7.49 -2.65
C TRP A 73 -3.98 7.55 -1.27
N GLN A 74 -3.74 6.56 -0.40
CA GLN A 74 -4.25 6.53 0.97
C GLN A 74 -3.76 7.74 1.76
N TRP A 75 -2.48 8.09 1.67
CA TRP A 75 -1.95 9.29 2.32
C TRP A 75 -2.64 10.57 1.82
N THR A 76 -2.98 10.63 0.54
CA THR A 76 -3.62 11.81 -0.09
C THR A 76 -5.10 11.93 0.25
N HIS A 77 -5.86 10.83 0.19
CA HIS A 77 -7.33 10.82 0.24
C HIS A 77 -7.91 10.26 1.54
N ARG A 78 -7.11 9.48 2.27
CA ARG A 78 -7.44 8.83 3.55
C ARG A 78 -6.39 9.17 4.60
N HIS A 79 -5.97 10.43 4.60
CA HIS A 79 -4.83 10.90 5.38
C HIS A 79 -4.93 10.51 6.86
N LYS A 80 -6.11 10.69 7.47
CA LYS A 80 -6.36 10.31 8.87
C LYS A 80 -6.19 8.81 9.10
N ASP A 81 -6.77 7.96 8.24
CA ASP A 81 -6.62 6.52 8.35
C ASP A 81 -5.15 6.10 8.19
N TYR A 82 -4.45 6.67 7.19
CA TYR A 82 -3.06 6.36 6.91
C TYR A 82 -2.13 6.77 8.05
N MET A 83 -2.25 8.01 8.53
CA MET A 83 -1.37 8.54 9.58
C MET A 83 -1.56 7.81 10.91
N TRP A 84 -2.78 7.37 11.24
CA TRP A 84 -3.00 6.56 12.43
C TRP A 84 -2.10 5.31 12.47
N TRP A 85 -1.99 4.61 11.34
CA TRP A 85 -1.12 3.42 11.25
C TRP A 85 0.37 3.76 11.31
N MET A 86 0.76 4.91 10.76
CA MET A 86 2.15 5.39 10.83
C MET A 86 2.53 5.83 12.24
N ASP A 87 1.61 6.46 12.97
CA ASP A 87 1.82 6.90 14.36
C ASP A 87 1.94 5.70 15.32
N HIS A 88 1.35 4.55 14.96
CA HIS A 88 1.44 3.28 15.71
C HIS A 88 2.40 2.27 15.05
N TYR A 89 3.41 2.76 14.30
CA TYR A 89 4.29 1.91 13.48
C TYR A 89 5.01 0.83 14.29
N ASP A 90 5.75 1.25 15.32
CA ASP A 90 6.66 0.39 16.09
C ASP A 90 5.95 -0.56 17.04
N GLU A 91 4.82 -0.14 17.61
CA GLU A 91 4.11 -0.89 18.65
C GLU A 91 3.14 -1.92 18.08
N LEU A 92 2.64 -1.70 16.86
CA LEU A 92 1.48 -2.43 16.37
C LEU A 92 1.55 -2.74 14.88
N TYR A 93 1.79 -1.73 14.03
CA TYR A 93 1.67 -1.93 12.59
C TYR A 93 2.67 -2.95 12.05
N LYS A 94 3.90 -2.98 12.58
CA LYS A 94 4.88 -4.03 12.23
C LYS A 94 4.35 -5.44 12.45
N GLU A 95 3.67 -5.67 13.57
CA GLU A 95 3.11 -6.97 13.91
C GLU A 95 1.87 -7.29 13.07
N LEU A 96 1.06 -6.27 12.80
CA LEU A 96 -0.17 -6.37 12.00
C LEU A 96 0.04 -6.20 10.50
N TYR A 97 1.27 -6.06 10.00
CA TYR A 97 1.54 -5.69 8.61
C TYR A 97 0.72 -6.50 7.58
N TRP A 98 0.59 -7.82 7.80
CA TRP A 98 -0.18 -8.70 6.91
C TRP A 98 -1.70 -8.58 7.03
N PHE A 99 -2.20 -8.00 8.11
CA PHE A 99 -3.63 -7.90 8.42
C PHE A 99 -4.12 -6.45 8.53
N ALA A 100 -3.21 -5.47 8.48
CA ALA A 100 -3.56 -4.06 8.59
C ALA A 100 -4.43 -3.64 7.38
N PRO A 101 -5.55 -2.92 7.59
CA PRO A 101 -6.44 -2.46 6.54
C PRO A 101 -5.72 -1.72 5.40
N ILE A 102 -4.79 -0.81 5.73
CA ILE A 102 -4.04 -0.06 4.70
C ILE A 102 -3.19 -0.98 3.81
N GLU A 103 -2.68 -2.08 4.36
CA GLU A 103 -1.87 -3.06 3.66
C GLU A 103 -2.72 -4.05 2.84
N ILE A 104 -3.87 -4.45 3.39
CA ILE A 104 -4.85 -5.27 2.67
C ILE A 104 -5.38 -4.52 1.45
N ASP A 105 -5.79 -3.25 1.63
CA ASP A 105 -6.24 -2.38 0.54
C ASP A 105 -5.16 -2.21 -0.54
N ALA A 106 -3.90 -1.98 -0.15
CA ALA A 106 -2.78 -1.88 -1.09
C ALA A 106 -2.54 -3.18 -1.88
N ARG A 107 -2.62 -4.35 -1.23
CA ARG A 107 -2.49 -5.66 -1.90
C ARG A 107 -3.64 -5.94 -2.87
N LEU A 108 -4.87 -5.66 -2.44
CA LEU A 108 -6.05 -5.86 -3.30
C LEU A 108 -6.00 -4.94 -4.52
N PHE A 109 -5.62 -3.67 -4.34
CA PHE A 109 -5.46 -2.73 -5.44
C PHE A 109 -4.45 -3.21 -6.50
N ALA A 110 -3.29 -3.70 -6.04
CA ALA A 110 -2.26 -4.24 -6.92
C ALA A 110 -2.70 -5.54 -7.63
N SER A 111 -3.50 -6.37 -6.96
CA SER A 111 -3.95 -7.67 -7.49
C SER A 111 -5.12 -7.57 -8.47
N ASN A 112 -6.04 -6.61 -8.27
CA ASN A 112 -7.30 -6.52 -9.00
C ASN A 112 -7.29 -5.56 -10.21
N LYS A 113 -6.15 -5.41 -10.91
CA LYS A 113 -6.03 -4.52 -12.09
C LYS A 113 -6.61 -3.12 -11.85
N GLU A 114 -6.34 -2.53 -10.69
CA GLU A 114 -6.74 -1.16 -10.35
C GLU A 114 -8.26 -0.95 -10.16
N SER A 115 -9.09 -1.97 -9.94
CA SER A 115 -10.46 -1.71 -9.52
C SER A 115 -10.50 -1.29 -8.05
N TYR A 116 -11.01 -0.08 -7.79
CA TYR A 116 -11.24 0.43 -6.44
C TYR A 116 -12.26 -0.46 -5.73
N ASN A 117 -11.86 -1.11 -4.64
CA ASN A 117 -12.78 -1.72 -3.68
C ASN A 117 -12.64 -0.96 -2.36
N GLY A 118 -13.58 -0.02 -2.12
CA GLY A 118 -13.69 0.68 -0.83
C GLY A 118 -14.03 -0.24 0.35
N GLU A 119 -14.34 -1.51 0.06
CA GLU A 119 -14.82 -2.54 0.99
C GLU A 119 -13.97 -2.66 2.25
N VAL A 120 -12.64 -2.52 2.16
CA VAL A 120 -11.74 -2.67 3.32
C VAL A 120 -12.06 -1.66 4.42
N PHE A 121 -12.16 -0.38 4.05
CA PHE A 121 -12.42 0.71 5.00
C PHE A 121 -13.91 0.86 5.32
N ASP A 122 -14.81 0.28 4.52
CA ASP A 122 -16.23 0.19 4.85
C ASP A 122 -16.48 -0.87 5.95
N ILE A 123 -15.75 -1.99 5.90
CA ILE A 123 -15.84 -3.05 6.92
C ILE A 123 -15.18 -2.60 8.23
N LEU A 124 -13.94 -2.10 8.15
CA LEU A 124 -13.15 -1.66 9.30
C LEU A 124 -12.69 -0.19 9.13
N PRO A 125 -13.60 0.79 9.31
CA PRO A 125 -13.25 2.21 9.30
C PRO A 125 -12.40 2.59 10.51
N ILE A 126 -11.72 3.74 10.44
CA ILE A 126 -10.78 4.19 11.47
C ILE A 126 -11.41 4.30 12.86
N GLU A 127 -12.69 4.66 12.97
CA GLU A 127 -13.39 4.72 14.26
C GLU A 127 -13.47 3.34 14.94
N LYS A 128 -13.65 2.26 14.15
CA LYS A 128 -13.63 0.89 14.66
C LYS A 128 -12.21 0.40 14.94
N VAL A 129 -11.22 0.84 14.15
CA VAL A 129 -9.80 0.56 14.40
C VAL A 129 -9.40 1.13 15.76
N GLU A 130 -9.69 2.41 16.01
CA GLU A 130 -9.41 3.10 17.27
C GLU A 130 -10.12 2.42 18.44
N GLN A 131 -11.41 2.10 18.28
CA GLN A 131 -12.17 1.40 19.32
C GLN A 131 -11.55 0.03 19.66
N ALA A 132 -11.20 -0.76 18.64
CA ALA A 132 -10.61 -2.08 18.84
C ALA A 132 -9.20 -1.99 19.47
N TYR A 133 -8.45 -0.94 19.15
CA TYR A 133 -7.16 -0.65 19.77
C TYR A 133 -7.32 -0.36 21.27
N GLN A 134 -8.19 0.59 21.61
CA GLN A 134 -8.48 0.97 23.00
C GLN A 134 -9.01 -0.20 23.85
N GLN A 135 -9.72 -1.13 23.21
CA GLN A 135 -10.30 -2.31 23.87
C GLN A 135 -9.38 -3.55 23.82
N GLY A 136 -8.20 -3.45 23.21
CA GLY A 136 -7.18 -4.50 23.22
C GLY A 136 -7.44 -5.70 22.29
N PHE A 137 -8.33 -5.57 21.29
CA PHE A 137 -8.66 -6.66 20.34
C PHE A 137 -8.43 -6.31 18.87
N LEU A 138 -7.67 -5.24 18.57
CA LEU A 138 -7.42 -4.82 17.19
C LEU A 138 -6.81 -5.92 16.30
N MET A 139 -5.96 -6.78 16.86
CA MET A 139 -5.42 -7.94 16.15
C MET A 139 -6.52 -8.87 15.63
N ASP A 140 -7.50 -9.19 16.46
CA ASP A 140 -8.61 -10.07 16.09
C ASP A 140 -9.53 -9.39 15.07
N ALA A 141 -9.75 -8.08 15.21
CA ALA A 141 -10.51 -7.29 14.24
C ALA A 141 -9.84 -7.28 12.85
N CYS A 142 -8.51 -7.10 12.80
CA CYS A 142 -7.74 -7.12 11.54
C CYS A 142 -7.71 -8.50 10.88
N LYS A 143 -7.58 -9.58 11.67
CA LYS A 143 -7.67 -10.95 11.15
C LYS A 143 -9.07 -11.26 10.62
N SER A 144 -10.11 -10.87 11.36
CA SER A 144 -11.50 -11.05 10.93
C SER A 144 -11.79 -10.32 9.61
N LEU A 145 -11.26 -9.11 9.43
CA LEU A 145 -11.32 -8.39 8.16
C LEU A 145 -10.67 -9.18 7.02
N ALA A 146 -9.45 -9.70 7.25
CA ALA A 146 -8.74 -10.48 6.25
C ALA A 146 -9.51 -11.75 5.86
N ASP A 147 -10.11 -12.45 6.84
CA ASP A 147 -10.90 -13.66 6.61
C ASP A 147 -12.18 -13.37 5.81
N VAL A 148 -12.90 -12.29 6.14
CA VAL A 148 -14.10 -11.88 5.40
C VAL A 148 -13.76 -11.57 3.94
N LEU A 149 -12.66 -10.86 3.69
CA LEU A 149 -12.23 -10.54 2.35
C LEU A 149 -11.78 -11.79 1.58
N ALA A 150 -11.07 -12.73 2.22
CA ALA A 150 -10.66 -13.98 1.59
C ALA A 150 -11.82 -14.90 1.18
N GLN A 151 -13.03 -14.73 1.75
CA GLN A 151 -14.22 -15.49 1.36
C GLN A 151 -14.94 -14.90 0.13
N ASN A 152 -14.67 -13.63 -0.20
CA ASN A 152 -15.34 -12.90 -1.27
C ASN A 152 -14.53 -12.86 -2.59
N TYR A 153 -13.33 -13.44 -2.62
CA TYR A 153 -12.42 -13.54 -3.79
C TYR A 153 -11.85 -14.95 -3.93
#